data_AF-A0A5J4PN66-F1
#
_entry.id   AF-A0A5J4PN66-F1
#
_cell.length_a   1.000
_cell.length_b   1.000
_cell.length_c   1.000
_cell.angle_alpha   90.00
_cell.angle_beta   90.00
_cell.angle_gamma   90.00
#
_symmetry.space_group_name_H-M   'P 1'
#
loop_
_entity.id
_entity.type
_entity.pdbx_description
1 polymer ?
#
loop_
_entity_poly.entity_id
_entity_poly.type
_entity_poly.pdbx_seq_one_letter_code
_entity_poly.pdbx_strand_id
1 'polypeptide(L)'
;MRKILLILYLILAGLPDMQAQTRPVRQNTLPQPNYDDMQMDPSMMPPQDADSTRVEVEGLQPKLYRMWNVDDKLGNIIPIPIDTVFHNFQNTNLVEGMTGHYNYLGNLGSARYSRFFFDRPEASANIFMDPFSSFIVPTNRFKFTNSNVPYTNLSYYRAGGKLDGEELFKAYFSVNANKRLAVGFNI
;
A
#
# COMPACT_ATOMS: atom_id res chain seq x y z
N MET A 1 42.30 -34.32 16.53
CA MET A 1 41.42 -35.27 15.82
C MET A 1 40.16 -35.67 16.60
N ARG A 2 40.25 -36.26 17.81
CA ARG A 2 39.06 -36.71 18.58
C ARG A 2 38.05 -35.61 18.97
N LYS A 3 38.50 -34.40 19.30
CA LYS A 3 37.61 -33.27 19.68
C LYS A 3 36.81 -32.70 18.49
N ILE A 4 37.40 -32.75 17.29
CA ILE A 4 36.76 -32.26 16.05
C ILE A 4 35.66 -33.23 15.61
N LEU A 5 35.92 -34.55 15.71
CA LEU A 5 34.93 -35.59 15.46
C LEU A 5 33.71 -35.47 16.39
N LEU A 6 33.92 -35.07 17.65
CA LEU A 6 32.86 -34.91 18.63
C LEU A 6 31.95 -33.70 18.31
N ILE A 7 32.53 -32.61 17.82
CA ILE A 7 31.78 -31.43 17.36
C ILE A 7 30.97 -31.76 16.09
N LEU A 8 31.57 -32.51 15.16
CA LEU A 8 30.90 -32.93 13.92
C LEU A 8 29.74 -33.90 14.20
N TYR A 9 29.89 -34.77 15.20
CA TYR A 9 28.82 -35.67 15.66
C TYR A 9 27.67 -34.91 16.32
N LEU A 10 27.96 -33.86 17.11
CA LEU A 10 26.93 -32.99 17.72
C LEU A 10 26.12 -32.19 16.68
N ILE A 11 26.76 -31.78 15.58
CA ILE A 11 26.06 -31.09 14.48
C ILE A 11 25.19 -32.07 13.68
N LEU A 12 25.64 -33.31 13.46
CA LEU A 12 24.85 -34.32 12.74
C LEU A 12 23.68 -34.87 13.57
N ALA A 13 23.86 -35.04 14.89
CA ALA A 13 22.82 -35.55 15.79
C ALA A 13 21.75 -34.50 16.13
N GLY A 14 22.00 -33.20 15.90
CA GLY A 14 21.05 -32.11 16.12
C GLY A 14 20.08 -31.85 14.95
N LEU A 15 20.07 -32.68 13.91
CA LEU A 15 19.29 -32.46 12.68
C LEU A 15 17.97 -33.24 12.48
N PRO A 16 17.44 -34.11 13.37
CA PRO A 16 16.10 -34.63 13.19
C PRO A 16 15.11 -33.78 14.00
N ASP A 17 14.67 -32.66 13.42
CA ASP A 17 13.30 -32.13 13.55
C ASP A 17 13.13 -30.89 12.64
N MET A 18 13.35 -31.11 11.35
CA MET A 18 12.72 -30.28 10.30
C MET A 18 11.70 -31.14 9.55
N GLN A 19 10.75 -31.73 10.29
CA GLN A 19 9.46 -32.07 9.71
C GLN A 19 8.56 -30.85 9.88
N ALA A 20 8.73 -29.87 8.98
CA ALA A 20 7.68 -28.91 8.73
C ALA A 20 6.39 -29.69 8.44
N GLN A 21 5.33 -29.36 9.16
CA GLN A 21 4.04 -30.01 9.10
C GLN A 21 3.45 -29.86 7.69
N THR A 22 3.69 -30.82 6.79
CA THR A 22 2.81 -31.02 5.62
C THR A 22 1.59 -31.79 6.09
N ARG A 23 0.69 -31.11 6.82
CA ARG A 23 -0.67 -31.59 6.98
C ARG A 23 -1.39 -31.39 5.65
N PRO A 24 -1.93 -32.43 4.98
CA PRO A 24 -2.99 -32.17 4.03
C PRO A 24 -4.11 -31.48 4.81
N VAL A 25 -4.51 -30.30 4.36
CA VAL A 25 -5.71 -29.64 4.86
C VAL A 25 -6.86 -30.62 4.63
N ARG A 26 -7.28 -31.33 5.70
CA ARG A 26 -8.62 -31.88 5.72
C ARG A 26 -9.54 -30.67 5.61
N GLN A 27 -10.24 -30.58 4.48
CA GLN A 27 -11.46 -29.81 4.38
C GLN A 27 -12.43 -30.42 5.40
N ASN A 28 -12.36 -29.95 6.64
CA ASN A 28 -13.48 -30.07 7.54
C ASN A 28 -14.53 -29.14 6.95
N THR A 29 -15.42 -29.70 6.12
CA THR A 29 -16.70 -29.07 5.83
C THR A 29 -17.34 -28.78 7.17
N LEU A 30 -17.31 -27.51 7.59
CA LEU A 30 -18.20 -27.01 8.63
C LEU A 30 -19.61 -27.46 8.23
N PRO A 31 -20.46 -27.94 9.16
CA PRO A 31 -21.86 -28.14 8.86
C PRO A 31 -22.38 -26.82 8.26
N GLN A 32 -22.86 -26.86 7.02
CA GLN A 32 -23.56 -25.71 6.48
C GLN A 32 -24.71 -25.41 7.45
N PRO A 33 -24.88 -24.16 7.90
CA PRO A 33 -26.07 -23.80 8.66
C PRO A 33 -27.28 -24.20 7.80
N ASN A 34 -28.18 -24.99 8.36
CA ASN A 34 -29.43 -25.32 7.68
C ASN A 34 -30.26 -24.02 7.63
N TYR A 35 -30.31 -23.40 6.46
CA TYR A 35 -31.01 -22.13 6.26
C TYR A 35 -32.54 -22.28 6.20
N ASP A 36 -33.07 -23.50 6.23
CA ASP A 36 -34.51 -23.77 6.13
C ASP A 36 -35.32 -23.24 7.33
N ASP A 37 -34.70 -23.02 8.50
CA ASP A 37 -35.40 -22.64 9.74
C ASP A 37 -35.16 -21.19 10.20
N MET A 38 -34.37 -20.39 9.49
CA MET A 38 -34.20 -18.97 9.81
C MET A 38 -35.21 -18.13 9.03
N GLN A 39 -36.28 -17.70 9.69
CA GLN A 39 -37.20 -16.69 9.13
C GLN A 39 -36.43 -15.41 8.82
N MET A 40 -35.95 -15.28 7.59
CA MET A 40 -35.33 -14.06 7.09
C MET A 40 -36.42 -13.03 6.76
N ASP A 41 -36.15 -11.78 7.10
CA ASP A 41 -36.97 -10.64 6.70
C ASP A 41 -37.14 -10.63 5.16
N PRO A 42 -38.37 -10.58 4.63
CA PRO A 42 -38.65 -10.57 3.18
C PRO A 42 -37.92 -9.46 2.42
N SER A 43 -37.53 -8.37 3.09
CA SER A 43 -36.77 -7.26 2.50
C SER A 43 -35.27 -7.57 2.31
N MET A 44 -34.76 -8.62 2.96
CA MET A 44 -33.38 -9.10 2.82
C MET A 44 -33.27 -10.33 1.91
N MET A 45 -34.39 -10.81 1.35
CA MET A 45 -34.36 -11.87 0.35
C MET A 45 -33.89 -11.30 -0.99
N PRO A 46 -32.91 -11.95 -1.67
CA PRO A 46 -32.59 -11.59 -3.04
C PRO A 46 -33.83 -11.80 -3.92
N PRO A 47 -34.09 -10.93 -4.93
CA PRO A 47 -35.25 -11.06 -5.80
C PRO A 47 -35.29 -12.45 -6.42
N GLN A 48 -36.40 -13.17 -6.23
CA GLN A 48 -36.52 -14.59 -6.61
C GLN A 48 -36.61 -14.80 -8.13
N ASP A 49 -36.78 -13.73 -8.90
CA ASP A 49 -36.86 -13.71 -10.37
C ASP A 49 -35.71 -12.91 -11.02
N ALA A 50 -34.48 -13.07 -10.51
CA ALA A 50 -33.30 -12.54 -11.15
C ALA A 50 -32.94 -13.39 -12.40
N ASP A 51 -33.57 -13.03 -13.51
CA ASP A 51 -33.10 -13.14 -14.90
C ASP A 51 -31.95 -14.15 -15.16
N SER A 52 -32.27 -15.24 -15.88
CA SER A 52 -31.36 -16.32 -16.31
C SER A 52 -30.16 -15.86 -17.16
N THR A 53 -30.05 -14.57 -17.45
CA THR A 53 -28.83 -13.97 -18.00
C THR A 53 -27.79 -13.75 -16.89
N ARG A 54 -27.26 -14.85 -16.34
CA ARG A 54 -26.12 -14.82 -15.42
C ARG A 54 -24.88 -14.34 -16.19
N VAL A 55 -24.74 -13.02 -16.32
CA VAL A 55 -23.48 -12.39 -16.67
C VAL A 55 -22.57 -12.65 -15.49
N GLU A 56 -21.75 -13.68 -15.60
CA GLU A 56 -20.62 -13.88 -14.72
C GLU A 56 -19.72 -12.67 -14.95
N VAL A 57 -19.83 -11.68 -14.06
CA VAL A 57 -18.89 -10.57 -14.01
C VAL A 57 -17.60 -11.21 -13.53
N GLU A 58 -16.82 -11.74 -14.48
CA GLU A 58 -15.43 -12.08 -14.22
C GLU A 58 -14.76 -10.81 -13.75
N GLY A 59 -14.60 -10.68 -12.43
CA GLY A 59 -13.78 -9.64 -11.86
C GLY A 59 -12.41 -9.81 -12.47
N LEU A 60 -12.01 -8.88 -13.34
CA LEU A 60 -10.69 -8.85 -13.94
C LEU A 60 -9.69 -9.15 -12.83
N GLN A 61 -8.93 -10.23 -12.96
CA GLN A 61 -7.84 -10.49 -12.02
C GLN A 61 -7.02 -9.21 -11.98
N PRO A 62 -6.84 -8.60 -10.79
CA PRO A 62 -6.31 -7.27 -10.71
C PRO A 62 -4.92 -7.30 -11.33
N LYS A 63 -4.75 -6.65 -12.49
CA LYS A 63 -3.43 -6.48 -13.08
C LYS A 63 -2.53 -5.92 -11.98
N LEU A 64 -1.37 -6.55 -11.78
CA LEU A 64 -0.46 -6.27 -10.67
C LEU A 64 -0.05 -4.78 -10.62
N TYR A 65 -0.10 -4.09 -11.76
CA TYR A 65 0.13 -2.67 -11.89
C TYR A 65 -1.19 -1.88 -11.80
N ARG A 66 -1.56 -1.47 -10.57
CA ARG A 66 -2.76 -0.66 -10.30
C ARG A 66 -2.51 0.84 -10.38
N MET A 67 -1.24 1.22 -10.25
CA MET A 67 -0.80 2.61 -10.23
C MET A 67 0.35 2.82 -11.20
N TRP A 68 0.49 4.04 -11.70
CA TRP A 68 1.58 4.42 -12.58
C TRP A 68 2.01 5.85 -12.32
N ASN A 69 3.27 6.13 -12.67
CA ASN A 69 3.79 7.49 -12.83
C ASN A 69 3.90 7.79 -14.33
N VAL A 70 4.05 9.07 -14.67
CA VAL A 70 4.28 9.51 -16.04
C VAL A 70 5.61 10.25 -16.09
N ASP A 71 6.52 9.80 -16.96
CA ASP A 71 7.83 10.44 -17.13
C ASP A 71 7.67 11.90 -17.59
N ASP A 72 8.41 12.81 -16.96
CA ASP A 72 8.32 14.26 -17.24
C ASP A 72 8.92 14.61 -18.62
N LYS A 73 9.85 13.81 -19.14
CA LYS A 73 10.54 14.09 -20.42
C LYS A 73 9.73 13.64 -21.63
N LEU A 74 9.34 12.37 -21.64
CA LEU A 74 8.70 11.72 -22.80
C LEU A 74 7.22 11.38 -22.59
N GLY A 75 6.70 11.54 -21.37
CA GLY A 75 5.31 11.17 -21.05
C GLY A 75 5.08 9.66 -20.99
N ASN A 76 6.13 8.86 -20.85
CA ASN A 76 6.02 7.40 -20.78
C ASN A 76 5.35 6.96 -19.48
N ILE A 77 4.47 5.96 -19.57
CA ILE A 77 3.78 5.38 -18.42
C ILE A 77 4.72 4.38 -17.73
N ILE A 78 5.07 4.65 -16.47
CA ILE A 78 5.93 3.80 -15.64
C ILE A 78 5.05 3.09 -14.60
N PRO A 79 4.84 1.77 -14.70
CA PRO A 79 4.00 1.05 -13.77
C PRO A 79 4.68 0.92 -12.39
N ILE A 80 3.91 1.07 -11.32
CA ILE A 80 4.40 0.96 -9.93
C ILE A 80 4.04 -0.43 -9.39
N PRO A 81 5.01 -1.19 -8.85
CA PRO A 81 4.71 -2.45 -8.16
C PRO A 81 3.97 -2.18 -6.85
N ILE A 82 3.03 -3.06 -6.50
CA ILE A 82 2.36 -3.00 -5.20
C ILE A 82 3.33 -3.48 -4.13
N ASP A 83 3.66 -2.60 -3.19
CA ASP A 83 4.41 -2.92 -1.98
C ASP A 83 3.51 -2.73 -0.75
N THR A 84 3.56 -3.67 0.18
CA THR A 84 2.79 -3.66 1.44
C THR A 84 3.69 -3.44 2.66
N VAL A 85 5.01 -3.34 2.48
CA VAL A 85 5.96 -3.16 3.57
C VAL A 85 5.95 -1.70 4.03
N PHE A 86 5.74 -1.49 5.33
CA PHE A 86 5.77 -0.18 5.97
C PHE A 86 7.18 0.19 6.45
N HIS A 87 8.13 0.34 5.52
CA HIS A 87 9.49 0.75 5.86
C HIS A 87 9.56 2.27 6.14
N ASN A 88 10.15 2.65 7.29
CA ASN A 88 10.30 4.04 7.74
C ASN A 88 9.00 4.86 7.72
N PHE A 89 7.87 4.22 8.00
CA PHE A 89 6.55 4.86 7.99
C PHE A 89 6.46 6.08 8.92
N GLN A 90 7.14 6.05 10.06
CA GLN A 90 7.19 7.16 11.01
C GLN A 90 7.83 8.43 10.41
N ASN A 91 8.74 8.27 9.45
CA ASN A 91 9.46 9.38 8.83
C ASN A 91 8.76 9.95 7.59
N THR A 92 7.68 9.33 7.10
CA THR A 92 7.00 9.79 5.86
C THR A 92 6.26 11.12 6.03
N ASN A 93 6.06 11.57 7.27
CA ASN A 93 5.53 12.89 7.57
C ASN A 93 6.61 13.98 7.71
N LEU A 94 7.85 13.60 8.03
CA LEU A 94 8.90 14.56 8.34
C LEU A 94 9.35 15.30 7.07
N VAL A 95 9.56 16.61 7.20
CA VAL A 95 10.10 17.45 6.11
C VAL A 95 11.50 16.99 5.72
N GLU A 96 12.24 16.39 6.66
CA GLU A 96 13.56 15.77 6.44
C GLU A 96 13.52 14.56 5.49
N GLY A 97 12.33 14.05 5.14
CA GLY A 97 12.12 12.89 4.30
C GLY A 97 12.28 11.57 5.04
N MET A 98 12.04 10.46 4.34
CA MET A 98 12.06 9.10 4.94
C MET A 98 13.43 8.72 5.53
N THR A 99 14.51 9.26 4.97
CA THR A 99 15.90 8.98 5.38
C THR A 99 16.53 10.07 6.24
N GLY A 100 15.87 11.22 6.44
CA GLY A 100 16.45 12.33 7.20
C GLY A 100 17.59 13.08 6.46
N HIS A 101 17.63 13.03 5.12
CA HIS A 101 18.73 13.57 4.33
C HIS A 101 18.54 15.04 3.92
N TYR A 102 17.37 15.61 4.17
CA TYR A 102 17.04 16.98 3.73
C TYR A 102 17.33 18.00 4.83
N ASN A 103 17.98 19.10 4.45
CA ASN A 103 18.06 20.30 5.26
C ASN A 103 16.83 21.16 4.99
N TYR A 104 16.26 21.74 6.05
CA TYR A 104 15.07 22.60 6.01
C TYR A 104 15.14 23.64 7.13
N LEU A 105 14.32 24.69 7.06
CA LEU A 105 14.38 25.84 7.97
C LEU A 105 13.63 25.63 9.30
N GLY A 106 13.15 24.42 9.59
CA GLY A 106 12.41 24.08 10.80
C GLY A 106 10.88 24.11 10.64
N ASN A 107 10.33 24.90 9.71
CA ASN A 107 8.88 25.00 9.52
C ASN A 107 8.33 23.87 8.65
N LEU A 108 7.11 23.41 8.96
CA LEU A 108 6.34 22.51 8.07
C LEU A 108 6.06 23.24 6.74
N GLY A 109 6.39 22.60 5.62
CA GLY A 109 6.25 23.23 4.30
C GLY A 109 7.33 24.27 4.00
N SER A 110 8.43 24.32 4.76
CA SER A 110 9.59 25.10 4.35
C SER A 110 10.27 24.50 3.11
N ALA A 111 10.96 25.37 2.38
CA ALA A 111 11.91 24.94 1.36
C ALA A 111 12.93 23.97 1.97
N ARG A 112 13.11 22.82 1.33
CA ARG A 112 14.05 21.78 1.72
C ARG A 112 14.97 21.41 0.57
N TYR A 113 16.19 21.01 0.90
CA TYR A 113 17.16 20.55 -0.09
C TYR A 113 18.04 19.44 0.47
N SER A 114 18.35 18.43 -0.35
CA SER A 114 19.14 17.29 0.13
C SER A 114 20.59 17.69 0.42
N ARG A 115 21.08 17.30 1.59
CA ARG A 115 22.48 17.49 1.99
C ARG A 115 23.43 16.65 1.15
N PHE A 116 22.99 15.46 0.71
CA PHE A 116 23.77 14.57 -0.14
C PHE A 116 23.54 14.92 -1.60
N PHE A 117 24.65 15.10 -2.33
CA PHE A 117 24.60 15.48 -3.74
C PHE A 117 23.91 14.42 -4.62
N PHE A 118 24.21 13.13 -4.38
CA PHE A 118 23.67 12.03 -5.18
C PHE A 118 22.16 11.80 -5.03
N ASP A 119 21.59 12.23 -3.90
CA ASP A 119 20.15 12.10 -3.64
C ASP A 119 19.34 13.29 -4.20
N ARG A 120 20.01 14.28 -4.81
CA ARG A 120 19.32 15.45 -5.37
C ARG A 120 18.64 15.07 -6.69
N PRO A 121 17.36 15.43 -6.88
CA PRO A 121 16.70 15.23 -8.16
C PRO A 121 17.35 16.11 -9.24
N GLU A 122 17.20 15.71 -10.50
CA GLU A 122 17.52 16.60 -11.63
C GLU A 122 16.74 17.91 -11.48
N ALA A 123 17.40 19.03 -11.80
CA ALA A 123 16.76 20.35 -11.73
C ALA A 123 15.54 20.37 -12.66
N SER A 124 14.38 20.78 -12.13
CA SER A 124 13.18 20.86 -12.95
C SER A 124 13.24 22.07 -13.87
N ALA A 125 12.31 22.15 -14.83
CA ALA A 125 12.13 23.35 -15.64
C ALA A 125 11.84 24.60 -14.78
N ASN A 126 11.26 24.42 -13.59
CA ASN A 126 10.91 25.48 -12.64
C ASN A 126 11.77 25.37 -11.38
N ILE A 127 13.03 25.80 -11.47
CA ILE A 127 14.01 25.74 -10.37
C ILE A 127 13.54 26.36 -9.04
N PHE A 128 12.62 27.32 -9.09
CA PHE A 128 12.06 27.96 -7.89
C PHE A 128 11.11 27.05 -7.10
N MET A 129 10.55 26.02 -7.75
CA MET A 129 9.66 25.05 -7.13
C MET A 129 10.41 23.84 -6.54
N ASP A 130 11.64 23.59 -7.00
CA ASP A 130 12.46 22.46 -6.56
C ASP A 130 12.66 22.40 -5.03
N PRO A 131 12.91 23.51 -4.32
CA PRO A 131 13.03 23.49 -2.86
C PRO A 131 11.73 23.08 -2.16
N PHE A 132 10.58 23.24 -2.80
CA PHE A 132 9.26 22.95 -2.23
C PHE A 132 8.74 21.53 -2.51
N SER A 133 9.67 20.62 -2.82
CA SER A 133 9.43 19.19 -3.09
C SER A 133 8.76 18.39 -1.95
N SER A 134 8.51 19.00 -0.79
CA SER A 134 7.81 18.38 0.34
C SER A 134 6.29 18.35 0.15
N PHE A 135 5.73 19.32 -0.58
CA PHE A 135 4.28 19.44 -0.80
C PHE A 135 3.93 19.57 -2.29
N ILE A 136 4.85 20.03 -3.14
CA ILE A 136 4.66 19.98 -4.58
C ILE A 136 5.11 18.62 -5.11
N VAL A 137 4.15 17.92 -5.72
CA VAL A 137 4.34 16.61 -6.35
C VAL A 137 4.38 16.79 -7.87
N PRO A 138 5.54 16.60 -8.53
CA PRO A 138 5.64 16.61 -9.99
C PRO A 138 4.97 15.37 -10.60
N THR A 139 4.69 15.42 -11.90
CA THR A 139 3.96 14.37 -12.62
C THR A 139 4.68 13.02 -12.58
N ASN A 140 6.01 12.98 -12.65
CA ASN A 140 6.81 11.77 -12.48
C ASN A 140 6.75 11.11 -11.09
N ARG A 141 6.29 11.83 -10.07
CA ARG A 141 6.10 11.31 -8.70
C ARG A 141 4.62 11.21 -8.33
N PHE A 142 3.73 11.76 -9.16
CA PHE A 142 2.30 11.67 -8.94
C PHE A 142 1.80 10.28 -9.29
N LYS A 143 1.24 9.60 -8.29
CA LYS A 143 0.71 8.25 -8.46
C LYS A 143 -0.69 8.34 -9.05
N PHE A 144 -0.82 8.03 -10.33
CA PHE A 144 -2.10 7.81 -10.98
C PHE A 144 -2.60 6.41 -10.64
N THR A 145 -3.92 6.23 -10.56
CA THR A 145 -4.55 4.97 -10.19
C THR A 145 -5.71 4.65 -11.12
N ASN A 146 -5.94 3.35 -11.34
CA ASN A 146 -7.11 2.90 -12.06
C ASN A 146 -8.28 2.67 -11.08
N SER A 147 -9.30 3.53 -11.17
CA SER A 147 -10.50 3.48 -10.32
C SER A 147 -11.39 2.24 -10.54
N ASN A 148 -11.12 1.40 -11.54
CA ASN A 148 -11.82 0.13 -11.76
C ASN A 148 -11.65 -0.84 -10.58
N VAL A 149 -10.51 -0.77 -9.89
CA VAL A 149 -10.28 -1.51 -8.65
C VAL A 149 -10.21 -0.48 -7.53
N PRO A 150 -11.13 -0.53 -6.54
CA PRO A 150 -11.10 0.44 -5.46
C PRO A 150 -9.78 0.36 -4.70
N TYR A 151 -9.20 1.52 -4.40
CA TYR A 151 -7.97 1.65 -3.62
C TYR A 151 -8.16 2.68 -2.52
N THR A 152 -7.76 2.30 -1.31
CA THR A 152 -7.83 3.15 -0.12
C THR A 152 -6.56 2.96 0.71
N ASN A 153 -5.88 4.06 1.00
CA ASN A 153 -4.78 4.13 1.96
C ASN A 153 -5.02 5.32 2.87
N LEU A 154 -5.21 5.04 4.16
CA LEU A 154 -5.42 6.06 5.19
C LEU A 154 -4.26 5.99 6.16
N SER A 155 -3.62 7.13 6.40
CA SER A 155 -2.53 7.26 7.35
C SER A 155 -2.86 8.38 8.33
N TYR A 156 -2.70 8.10 9.62
CA TYR A 156 -2.95 9.06 10.69
C TYR A 156 -1.69 9.22 11.54
N TYR A 157 -1.24 10.45 11.67
CA TYR A 157 -0.10 10.85 12.49
C TYR A 157 -0.64 11.70 13.63
N ARG A 158 -0.15 11.42 14.84
CA ARG A 158 -0.43 12.21 16.03
C ARG A 158 0.84 12.32 16.84
N ALA A 159 1.21 13.54 17.21
CA ALA A 159 2.32 13.85 18.08
C ALA A 159 1.87 14.81 19.18
N GLY A 160 2.55 14.79 20.33
CA GLY A 160 2.26 15.71 21.43
C GLY A 160 1.06 15.33 22.30
N GLY A 161 0.65 16.29 23.13
CA GLY A 161 -0.40 16.15 24.14
C GLY A 161 -1.73 16.78 23.72
N LYS A 162 -2.63 16.98 24.67
CA LYS A 162 -3.96 17.58 24.40
C LYS A 162 -3.91 19.08 24.05
N LEU A 163 -2.89 19.80 24.55
CA LEU A 163 -2.78 21.26 24.41
C LEU A 163 -1.96 21.66 23.18
N ASP A 164 -0.81 20.99 22.97
CA ASP A 164 0.12 21.25 21.85
C ASP A 164 0.23 20.02 20.93
N GLY A 165 -0.91 19.37 20.69
CA GLY A 165 -0.99 18.19 19.83
C GLY A 165 -0.93 18.57 18.36
N GLU A 166 -0.06 17.89 17.61
CA GLU A 166 -0.04 17.97 16.16
C GLU A 166 -0.68 16.71 15.58
N GLU A 167 -1.64 16.89 14.67
CA GLU A 167 -2.33 15.80 13.99
C GLU A 167 -2.25 16.00 12.49
N LEU A 168 -1.99 14.91 11.77
CA LEU A 168 -2.05 14.91 10.32
C LEU A 168 -2.76 13.65 9.83
N PHE A 169 -3.78 13.87 9.02
CA PHE A 169 -4.48 12.82 8.30
C PHE A 169 -4.08 12.88 6.84
N LYS A 170 -3.61 11.74 6.30
CA LYS A 170 -3.37 11.56 4.88
C LYS A 170 -4.32 10.51 4.36
N ALA A 171 -4.97 10.79 3.24
CA ALA A 171 -5.91 9.87 2.63
C ALA A 171 -5.72 9.85 1.12
N TYR A 172 -5.40 8.66 0.62
CA TYR A 172 -5.35 8.36 -0.79
C TYR A 172 -6.48 7.39 -1.12
N PHE A 173 -7.46 7.87 -1.87
CA PHE A 173 -8.70 7.14 -2.14
C PHE A 173 -9.07 7.22 -3.62
N SER A 174 -9.55 6.12 -4.17
CA SER A 174 -10.02 6.03 -5.55
C SER A 174 -11.04 4.91 -5.71
N VAL A 175 -12.23 5.25 -6.21
CA VAL A 175 -13.31 4.32 -6.50
C VAL A 175 -14.11 4.77 -7.72
N ASN A 176 -14.73 3.82 -8.42
CA ASN A 176 -15.75 4.11 -9.41
C ASN A 176 -17.14 4.17 -8.75
N ALA A 177 -17.86 5.26 -8.94
CA ALA A 177 -19.27 5.37 -8.54
C ALA A 177 -20.19 4.66 -9.54
N ASN A 178 -19.84 4.66 -10.83
CA ASN A 178 -20.51 3.89 -11.88
C ASN A 178 -19.56 3.68 -13.10
N LYS A 179 -20.08 3.11 -14.22
CA LYS A 179 -19.30 2.86 -15.44
C LYS A 179 -18.72 4.12 -16.12
N ARG A 180 -19.17 5.31 -15.76
CA ARG A 180 -18.83 6.60 -16.39
C ARG A 180 -18.25 7.63 -15.41
N LEU A 181 -18.31 7.37 -14.10
CA LEU A 181 -17.93 8.30 -13.05
C LEU A 181 -16.98 7.62 -12.07
N ALA A 182 -15.79 8.22 -11.97
CA ALA A 182 -14.76 7.87 -11.02
C ALA A 182 -14.55 9.03 -10.04
N VAL A 183 -14.33 8.73 -8.77
CA VAL A 183 -14.02 9.71 -7.73
C VAL A 183 -12.76 9.26 -7.02
N GLY A 184 -11.84 10.19 -6.81
CA GLY A 184 -10.64 9.95 -6.03
C GLY A 184 -10.06 11.25 -5.51
N PHE A 185 -9.33 11.15 -4.40
CA PHE A 185 -8.63 12.27 -3.78
C PHE A 185 -7.33 11.80 -3.12
N ASN A 186 -6.40 12.73 -3.01
CA ASN A 186 -5.13 12.57 -2.33
C ASN A 186 -4.93 13.83 -1.48
N ILE A 187 -5.14 13.70 -0.17
CA ILE A 187 -5.02 14.77 0.82
C ILE A 187 -4.01 14.39 1.90
#